data_AF-A0A316RNB5-F1
#
_entry.id   AF-A0A316RNB5-F1
#
_cell.length_a   1.000
_cell.length_b   1.000
_cell.length_c   1.000
_cell.angle_alpha   90.00
_cell.angle_beta   90.00
_cell.angle_gamma   90.00
#
_symmetry.space_group_name_H-M   'P 1'
#
loop_
_entity.id
_entity.type
_entity.pdbx_description
1 polymer ?
#
loop_
_entity_poly.entity_id
_entity_poly.type
_entity_poly.pdbx_seq_one_letter_code
_entity_poly.pdbx_strand_id
1 'polypeptide(L)'
;MEEPIRTRTILSRLRTRDTLFGITYNMNLYRGCSHGCIYCDTRSTCYGIGDISRIRIKENAVALLEKELSGKKGPKATIGTGSMNDPYMPCEKRHRLTRSALEIIARHGFPVHVITKSGLVARDKDILSEISGKSYAAVSFTVTTSDDTLARITEPGATPPSLRFNAMEKLASAGIYTGVTMMPILPFINDRPENITEIMRMAASSGASYVLPMFGVTLREGSRDFFYSVLDKHFPGIKGRYEQTFANRYECFSPRYADLRDVFLQGASQYGLSGSMRFYEPPPPAQLSMF
;
A
#
# COMPACT_ATOMS: atom_id res chain seq x y z
N MET A 1 7.81 2.15 20.72
CA MET A 1 7.72 3.43 21.46
C MET A 1 6.89 4.38 20.60
N GLU A 2 5.80 4.89 21.15
CA GLU A 2 4.84 5.78 20.45
C GLU A 2 5.01 7.20 20.99
N GLU A 3 5.10 8.20 20.11
CA GLU A 3 5.39 9.60 20.46
C GLU A 3 4.38 10.53 19.75
N PRO A 4 3.68 11.42 20.46
CA PRO A 4 2.83 12.41 19.83
C PRO A 4 3.68 13.51 19.15
N ILE A 5 3.30 13.92 17.95
CA ILE A 5 3.88 15.03 17.22
C ILE A 5 2.79 15.89 16.59
N ARG A 6 3.13 17.14 16.25
CA ARG A 6 2.26 18.04 15.50
C ARG A 6 2.78 18.29 14.09
N THR A 7 1.88 18.47 13.14
CA THR A 7 2.20 18.84 11.75
C THR A 7 1.47 20.11 11.33
N ARG A 8 2.01 20.80 10.33
CA ARG A 8 1.40 22.02 9.75
C ARG A 8 0.42 21.72 8.63
N THR A 9 0.62 20.62 7.91
CA THR A 9 -0.29 20.12 6.87
C THR A 9 -0.43 18.60 6.97
N ILE A 10 -1.56 18.07 6.48
CA ILE A 10 -1.79 16.62 6.41
C ILE A 10 -1.91 16.10 4.98
N LEU A 11 -2.47 16.88 4.06
CA LEU A 11 -2.53 16.55 2.63
C LEU A 11 -1.35 17.17 1.89
N SER A 12 -0.53 16.32 1.29
CA SER A 12 0.55 16.74 0.38
C SER A 12 0.13 16.44 -1.06
N ARG A 13 0.02 17.48 -1.89
CA ARG A 13 -0.28 17.28 -3.33
C ARG A 13 0.94 16.66 -4.03
N LEU A 14 0.71 15.64 -4.84
CA LEU A 14 1.77 15.07 -5.67
C LEU A 14 2.19 16.09 -6.73
N ARG A 15 3.50 16.13 -7.02
CA ARG A 15 4.08 17.05 -8.02
C ARG A 15 3.80 16.60 -9.45
N THR A 16 3.66 15.30 -9.64
CA THR A 16 3.39 14.66 -10.93
C THR A 16 2.09 13.86 -10.83
N ARG A 17 1.50 13.58 -11.99
CA ARG A 17 0.36 12.67 -12.06
C ARG A 17 0.82 11.28 -11.61
N ASP A 18 0.10 10.69 -10.67
CA ASP A 18 0.32 9.30 -10.30
C ASP A 18 -0.33 8.38 -11.33
N THR A 19 0.50 7.56 -11.97
CA THR A 19 0.09 6.61 -13.00
C THR A 19 -0.18 5.22 -12.45
N LEU A 20 0.12 4.97 -11.16
CA LEU A 20 -0.01 3.65 -10.56
C LEU A 20 -1.27 3.53 -9.70
N PHE A 21 -1.55 4.53 -8.85
CA PHE A 21 -2.70 4.51 -7.94
C PHE A 21 -3.72 5.63 -8.21
N GLY A 22 -3.41 6.56 -9.12
CA GLY A 22 -4.29 7.67 -9.48
C GLY A 22 -4.51 8.66 -8.33
N ILE A 23 -3.60 8.71 -7.36
CA ILE A 23 -3.74 9.62 -6.21
C ILE A 23 -3.29 11.04 -6.56
N THR A 24 -3.97 12.04 -6.01
CA THR A 24 -3.60 13.46 -6.15
C THR A 24 -3.04 14.03 -4.86
N TYR A 25 -3.54 13.56 -3.72
CA TYR A 25 -3.07 13.95 -2.40
C TYR A 25 -2.57 12.73 -1.65
N ASN A 26 -1.38 12.81 -1.07
CA ASN A 26 -0.87 11.82 -0.14
C ASN A 26 -1.17 12.25 1.30
N MET A 27 -1.66 11.31 2.11
CA MET A 27 -2.01 11.50 3.52
C MET A 27 -1.25 10.50 4.38
N ASN A 28 -0.38 11.01 5.26
CA ASN A 28 0.36 10.22 6.23
C ASN A 28 -0.04 10.66 7.64
N LEU A 29 -0.83 9.83 8.33
CA LEU A 29 -1.29 10.09 9.71
C LEU A 29 -0.22 9.76 10.76
N TYR A 30 0.70 8.87 10.40
CA TYR A 30 1.83 8.46 11.21
C TYR A 30 3.16 8.80 10.53
N ARG A 31 4.23 8.79 11.31
CA ARG A 31 5.61 8.74 10.80
C ARG A 31 6.32 7.57 11.47
N GLY A 32 6.93 6.70 10.65
CA GLY A 32 7.41 5.39 11.09
C GLY A 32 6.42 4.28 10.77
N CYS A 33 6.88 3.03 10.78
CA CYS A 33 6.08 1.85 10.49
C CYS A 33 6.53 0.66 11.34
N SER A 34 5.60 0.04 12.07
CA SER A 34 5.86 -1.10 12.97
C SER A 34 5.83 -2.47 12.26
N HIS A 35 5.51 -2.51 10.97
CA HIS A 35 5.51 -3.75 10.20
C HIS A 35 6.91 -4.36 9.99
N GLY A 36 7.95 -3.54 10.03
CA GLY A 36 9.33 -4.03 10.03
C GLY A 36 9.78 -4.75 8.75
N CYS A 37 9.15 -4.47 7.61
CA CYS A 37 9.48 -5.13 6.33
C CYS A 37 10.98 -4.98 6.02
N ILE A 38 11.62 -6.09 5.62
CA ILE A 38 13.07 -6.12 5.38
C ILE A 38 13.50 -5.24 4.21
N TYR A 39 12.59 -5.05 3.26
CA TYR A 39 12.79 -4.30 2.02
C TYR A 39 12.22 -2.87 2.08
N CYS A 40 11.89 -2.35 3.27
CA CYS A 40 11.15 -1.10 3.41
C CYS A 40 11.93 0.12 2.87
N ASP A 41 11.44 0.68 1.77
CA ASP A 41 12.03 1.86 1.10
C ASP A 41 12.01 3.11 1.99
N THR A 42 11.06 3.23 2.92
CA THR A 42 11.02 4.32 3.92
C THR A 42 12.29 4.41 4.79
N ARG A 43 13.10 3.34 4.86
CA ARG A 43 14.40 3.35 5.54
C ARG A 43 15.47 4.14 4.79
N SER A 44 15.25 4.46 3.52
CA SER A 44 16.25 5.17 2.72
C SER A 44 16.57 6.55 3.30
N THR A 45 17.84 6.91 3.27
CA THR A 45 18.38 8.16 3.85
C THR A 45 17.71 9.40 3.26
N CYS A 46 17.32 9.37 1.98
CA CYS A 46 16.65 10.47 1.29
C CYS A 46 15.31 10.90 1.91
N TYR A 47 14.65 10.04 2.69
CA TYR A 47 13.39 10.37 3.36
C TYR A 47 13.58 11.01 4.74
N GLY A 48 14.78 10.93 5.32
CA GLY A 48 15.09 11.54 6.61
C GLY A 48 14.15 11.10 7.75
N ILE A 49 13.60 9.88 7.72
CA ILE A 49 12.65 9.41 8.75
C ILE A 49 13.36 9.07 10.07
N GLY A 50 14.63 8.65 9.99
CA GLY A 50 15.40 8.13 11.10
C GLY A 50 14.96 6.72 11.47
N ASP A 51 14.91 6.41 12.77
CA ASP A 51 14.41 5.12 13.26
C ASP A 51 12.91 4.96 12.94
N ILE A 52 12.61 4.17 11.90
CA ILE A 52 11.23 3.93 11.45
C ILE A 52 10.41 3.10 12.46
N SER A 53 11.05 2.43 13.43
CA SER A 53 10.35 1.64 14.45
C SER A 53 9.73 2.52 15.55
N ARG A 54 10.19 3.77 15.67
CA ARG A 54 9.57 4.79 16.52
C ARG A 54 8.38 5.40 15.80
N ILE A 55 7.19 5.07 16.29
CA ILE A 55 5.95 5.52 15.68
C ILE A 55 5.58 6.88 16.25
N ARG A 56 5.60 7.90 15.38
CA ARG A 56 5.18 9.25 15.73
C ARG A 56 3.76 9.49 15.23
N ILE A 57 2.89 9.87 16.16
CA ILE A 57 1.45 10.01 15.95
C ILE A 57 1.15 11.48 15.72
N LYS A 58 0.57 11.84 14.58
CA LYS A 58 0.21 13.23 14.29
C LYS A 58 -1.12 13.58 14.97
N GLU A 59 -1.07 13.94 16.25
CA GLU A 59 -2.26 14.12 17.11
C GLU A 59 -3.26 15.16 16.57
N ASN A 60 -2.77 16.18 15.86
CA ASN A 60 -3.60 17.21 15.26
C ASN A 60 -4.09 16.89 13.84
N ALA A 61 -3.79 15.70 13.30
CA ALA A 61 -4.04 15.37 11.89
C ALA A 61 -5.52 15.40 11.50
N VAL A 62 -6.41 14.90 12.37
CA VAL A 62 -7.85 14.83 12.10
C VAL A 62 -8.46 16.23 12.01
N ALA A 63 -8.19 17.09 13.00
CA ALA A 63 -8.64 18.49 12.97
C ALA A 63 -8.07 19.26 11.76
N LEU A 64 -6.82 18.97 11.40
CA LEU A 64 -6.17 19.61 10.26
C LEU A 64 -6.76 19.15 8.93
N LEU A 65 -7.10 17.85 8.79
CA LEU A 65 -7.76 17.30 7.62
C LEU A 65 -9.13 17.95 7.39
N GLU A 66 -9.94 18.10 8.44
CA GLU A 66 -11.24 18.76 8.39
C GLU A 66 -11.11 20.21 7.86
N LYS A 67 -10.13 20.96 8.39
CA LYS A 67 -9.82 22.32 7.91
C LYS A 67 -9.36 22.34 6.46
N GLU A 68 -8.49 21.41 6.06
CA GLU A 68 -7.95 21.35 4.70
C GLU A 68 -9.02 20.95 3.67
N LEU A 69 -9.91 20.01 4.00
CA LEU A 69 -10.97 19.57 3.08
C LEU A 69 -12.11 20.58 2.96
N SER A 70 -12.50 21.24 4.06
CA SER A 70 -13.52 22.30 4.02
C SER A 70 -13.09 23.51 3.17
N GLY A 71 -11.79 23.80 3.13
CA GLY A 71 -11.23 24.86 2.27
C GLY A 71 -11.11 24.49 0.78
N LYS A 72 -11.26 23.22 0.39
CA LYS A 72 -11.08 22.77 -1.00
C LYS A 72 -12.34 22.99 -1.83
N LYS A 73 -12.28 24.03 -2.66
CA LYS A 73 -13.25 24.32 -3.73
C LYS A 73 -12.84 23.61 -5.04
N GLY A 74 -13.81 23.13 -5.81
CA GLY A 74 -13.59 22.47 -7.11
C GLY A 74 -13.71 20.94 -7.09
N PRO A 75 -13.35 20.28 -8.21
CA PRO A 75 -13.47 18.83 -8.34
C PRO A 75 -12.70 18.08 -7.25
N LYS A 76 -13.35 17.08 -6.66
CA LYS A 76 -12.71 16.19 -5.69
C LYS A 76 -11.65 15.36 -6.40
N ALA A 77 -10.59 15.00 -5.68
CA ALA A 77 -9.48 14.22 -6.21
C ALA A 77 -8.98 13.22 -5.16
N THR A 78 -8.46 12.08 -5.61
CA THR A 78 -8.18 10.93 -4.75
C THR A 78 -7.12 11.23 -3.69
N ILE A 79 -7.48 10.93 -2.44
CA ILE A 79 -6.58 10.96 -1.29
C ILE A 79 -6.02 9.55 -1.10
N GLY A 80 -4.71 9.41 -1.26
CA GLY A 80 -3.97 8.18 -1.01
C GLY A 80 -3.40 8.11 0.40
N THR A 81 -3.33 6.92 0.96
CA THR A 81 -2.57 6.62 2.18
C THR A 81 -1.88 5.25 2.07
N GLY A 82 -0.85 4.99 2.88
CA GLY A 82 -0.08 3.74 2.82
C GLY A 82 1.27 3.82 2.13
N SER A 83 1.70 5.01 1.69
CA SER A 83 2.95 5.19 0.92
C SER A 83 4.23 5.16 1.75
N MET A 84 4.26 5.87 2.89
CA MET A 84 5.45 5.99 3.76
C MET A 84 5.31 5.30 5.12
N ASN A 85 4.11 4.86 5.45
CA ASN A 85 3.77 4.11 6.65
C ASN A 85 2.48 3.35 6.35
N ASP A 86 2.22 2.30 7.11
CA ASP A 86 0.94 1.62 7.01
C ASP A 86 -0.12 2.33 7.88
N PRO A 87 -1.26 2.75 7.32
CA PRO A 87 -2.31 3.44 8.07
C PRO A 87 -3.00 2.52 9.08
N TYR A 88 -2.84 1.19 8.95
CA TYR A 88 -3.50 0.17 9.76
C TYR A 88 -2.50 -0.67 10.58
N MET A 89 -1.38 -0.06 10.97
CA MET A 89 -0.46 -0.62 11.98
C MET A 89 -1.21 -1.05 13.26
N PRO A 90 -0.65 -1.97 14.08
CA PRO A 90 -1.26 -2.39 15.34
C PRO A 90 -1.73 -1.25 16.27
N CYS A 91 -1.02 -0.12 16.31
CA CYS A 91 -1.39 1.05 17.11
C CYS A 91 -2.71 1.72 16.66
N GLU A 92 -3.11 1.58 15.39
CA GLU A 92 -4.39 2.09 14.86
C GLU A 92 -5.61 1.43 15.50
N LYS A 93 -5.45 0.25 16.13
CA LYS A 93 -6.51 -0.35 16.96
C LYS A 93 -6.94 0.57 18.10
N ARG A 94 -5.98 1.31 18.69
CA ARG A 94 -6.21 2.24 19.81
C ARG A 94 -6.45 3.66 19.32
N HIS A 95 -5.61 4.17 18.43
CA HIS A 95 -5.61 5.58 18.02
C HIS A 95 -6.77 5.95 17.09
N ARG A 96 -7.22 5.02 16.23
CA ARG A 96 -8.33 5.23 15.30
C ARG A 96 -8.19 6.50 14.44
N LEU A 97 -6.96 6.93 14.13
CA LEU A 97 -6.75 8.15 13.33
C LEU A 97 -7.13 7.91 11.88
N THR A 98 -6.80 6.74 11.35
CA THR A 98 -7.18 6.37 9.97
C THR A 98 -8.68 6.32 9.85
N ARG A 99 -9.37 5.68 10.80
CA ARG A 99 -10.83 5.69 10.83
C ARG A 99 -11.41 7.11 10.87
N SER A 100 -10.94 7.94 11.80
CA SER A 100 -11.42 9.32 11.96
C SER A 100 -11.18 10.15 10.69
N ALA A 101 -10.06 9.93 10.01
CA ALA A 101 -9.76 10.56 8.73
C ALA A 101 -10.72 10.09 7.62
N LEU A 102 -11.03 8.79 7.56
CA LEU A 102 -12.02 8.25 6.62
C LEU A 102 -13.41 8.84 6.85
N GLU A 103 -13.83 9.02 8.10
CA GLU A 103 -15.12 9.67 8.44
C GLU A 103 -15.16 11.12 7.92
N ILE A 104 -14.08 11.88 8.06
CA ILE A 104 -13.95 13.23 7.48
C ILE A 104 -14.04 13.17 5.95
N ILE A 105 -13.29 12.26 5.33
CA ILE A 105 -13.26 12.08 3.87
C ILE A 105 -14.67 11.76 3.34
N ALA A 106 -15.40 10.89 4.03
CA ALA A 106 -16.78 10.51 3.70
C ALA A 106 -17.75 11.70 3.80
N ARG A 107 -17.65 12.51 4.86
CA ARG A 107 -18.46 13.74 5.01
C ARG A 107 -18.22 14.75 3.89
N HIS A 108 -16.98 14.90 3.46
CA HIS A 108 -16.60 15.86 2.40
C HIS A 108 -16.67 15.28 0.98
N GLY A 109 -17.07 14.01 0.82
CA GLY A 109 -17.26 13.33 -0.46
C GLY A 109 -15.97 13.13 -1.26
N PHE A 110 -14.81 13.10 -0.60
CA PHE A 110 -13.54 12.88 -1.30
C PHE A 110 -13.33 11.39 -1.62
N PRO A 111 -12.81 11.06 -2.81
CA PRO A 111 -12.41 9.70 -3.12
C PRO A 111 -11.14 9.31 -2.37
N VAL A 112 -11.00 8.04 -2.02
CA VAL A 112 -9.88 7.53 -1.21
C VAL A 112 -9.27 6.27 -1.81
N HIS A 113 -7.95 6.16 -1.65
CA HIS A 113 -7.20 4.94 -1.88
C HIS A 113 -6.37 4.60 -0.65
N VAL A 114 -6.52 3.37 -0.17
CA VAL A 114 -5.78 2.82 0.98
C VAL A 114 -4.87 1.72 0.48
N ILE A 115 -3.57 1.85 0.70
CA ILE A 115 -2.61 0.74 0.58
C ILE A 115 -2.28 0.23 1.97
N THR A 116 -2.34 -1.09 2.19
CA THR A 116 -2.02 -1.67 3.50
C THR A 116 -1.53 -3.11 3.40
N LYS A 117 -0.79 -3.55 4.44
CA LYS A 117 -0.43 -4.94 4.74
C LYS A 117 -1.22 -5.48 5.95
N SER A 118 -2.28 -4.79 6.36
CA SER A 118 -3.02 -5.10 7.58
C SER A 118 -4.44 -5.53 7.29
N GLY A 119 -4.89 -6.61 7.92
CA GLY A 119 -6.30 -7.03 7.87
C GLY A 119 -7.23 -6.12 8.68
N LEU A 120 -6.68 -5.21 9.50
CA LEU A 120 -7.46 -4.29 10.34
C LEU A 120 -8.35 -3.34 9.52
N VAL A 121 -8.01 -3.07 8.27
CA VAL A 121 -8.83 -2.24 7.36
C VAL A 121 -10.27 -2.74 7.23
N ALA A 122 -10.51 -4.05 7.39
CA ALA A 122 -11.86 -4.61 7.37
C ALA A 122 -12.78 -4.08 8.49
N ARG A 123 -12.21 -3.52 9.57
CA ARG A 123 -12.96 -2.82 10.64
C ARG A 123 -13.74 -1.62 10.09
N ASP A 124 -13.15 -0.90 9.14
CA ASP A 124 -13.68 0.38 8.63
C ASP A 124 -14.43 0.20 7.31
N LYS A 125 -14.92 -1.03 7.06
CA LYS A 125 -15.76 -1.39 5.92
C LYS A 125 -16.99 -0.49 5.79
N ASP A 126 -17.62 -0.16 6.91
CA ASP A 126 -18.80 0.71 6.97
C ASP A 126 -18.53 2.07 6.32
N ILE A 127 -17.42 2.72 6.68
CA ILE A 127 -17.05 4.03 6.15
C ILE A 127 -16.53 3.93 4.72
N LEU A 128 -15.75 2.89 4.40
CA LEU A 128 -15.25 2.69 3.05
C LEU A 128 -16.40 2.44 2.05
N SER A 129 -17.43 1.69 2.45
CA SER A 129 -18.64 1.52 1.64
C SER A 129 -19.40 2.85 1.47
N GLU A 130 -19.48 3.68 2.51
CA GLU A 130 -20.08 5.03 2.41
C GLU A 130 -19.32 5.91 1.40
N ILE A 131 -17.99 5.94 1.46
CA ILE A 131 -17.16 6.68 0.50
C ILE A 131 -17.35 6.12 -0.91
N SER A 132 -17.36 4.79 -1.05
CA SER A 132 -17.55 4.13 -2.35
C SER A 132 -18.89 4.47 -2.99
N GLY A 133 -19.96 4.59 -2.20
CA GLY A 133 -21.29 4.97 -2.69
C GLY A 133 -21.43 6.45 -3.06
N LYS A 134 -20.61 7.33 -2.47
CA LYS A 134 -20.61 8.77 -2.75
C LYS A 134 -19.64 9.20 -3.86
N SER A 135 -18.49 8.55 -3.95
CA SER A 135 -17.43 8.89 -4.89
C SER A 135 -16.65 7.66 -5.34
N TYR A 136 -15.60 7.29 -4.62
CA TYR A 136 -14.73 6.15 -4.93
C TYR A 136 -13.91 5.77 -3.72
N ALA A 137 -13.93 4.48 -3.35
CA ALA A 137 -13.03 3.91 -2.37
C ALA A 137 -12.32 2.70 -2.96
N ALA A 138 -10.98 2.71 -2.86
CA ALA A 138 -10.16 1.59 -3.27
C ALA A 138 -9.24 1.12 -2.13
N VAL A 139 -9.11 -0.19 -1.97
CA VAL A 139 -8.19 -0.79 -1.00
C VAL A 139 -7.25 -1.77 -1.69
N SER A 140 -5.96 -1.44 -1.72
CA SER A 140 -4.91 -2.33 -2.18
C SER A 140 -4.24 -3.03 -1.01
N PHE A 141 -4.21 -4.37 -1.04
CA PHE A 141 -3.44 -5.15 -0.10
C PHE A 141 -2.06 -5.45 -0.69
N THR A 142 -0.99 -5.10 0.00
CA THR A 142 0.33 -5.59 -0.43
C THR A 142 0.48 -7.06 -0.07
N VAL A 143 0.78 -7.90 -1.05
CA VAL A 143 1.04 -9.33 -0.88
C VAL A 143 2.27 -9.68 -1.72
N THR A 144 3.38 -9.96 -1.04
CA THR A 144 4.65 -10.31 -1.70
C THR A 144 4.87 -11.82 -1.78
N THR A 145 4.16 -12.58 -0.95
CA THR A 145 4.15 -14.04 -0.97
C THR A 145 2.80 -14.58 -0.50
N SER A 146 2.42 -15.76 -0.98
CA SER A 146 1.28 -16.53 -0.47
C SER A 146 1.62 -17.36 0.79
N ASP A 147 2.91 -17.48 1.14
CA ASP A 147 3.36 -18.25 2.30
C ASP A 147 3.47 -17.38 3.57
N ASP A 148 2.58 -17.62 4.52
CA ASP A 148 2.59 -16.95 5.83
C ASP A 148 3.91 -17.17 6.61
N THR A 149 4.60 -18.28 6.39
CA THR A 149 5.89 -18.58 7.04
C THR A 149 6.99 -17.68 6.50
N LEU A 150 7.09 -17.54 5.17
CA LEU A 150 8.02 -16.62 4.55
C LEU A 150 7.67 -15.16 4.90
N ALA A 151 6.39 -14.80 4.93
CA ALA A 151 5.94 -13.46 5.30
C ALA A 151 6.33 -13.09 6.74
N ARG A 152 6.33 -14.04 7.70
CA ARG A 152 6.82 -13.79 9.07
C ARG A 152 8.29 -13.42 9.13
N ILE A 153 9.08 -13.80 8.12
CA ILE A 153 10.50 -13.44 8.02
C ILE A 153 10.65 -12.08 7.32
N THR A 154 9.99 -11.89 6.18
CA THR A 154 10.18 -10.70 5.34
C THR A 154 9.39 -9.48 5.83
N GLU A 155 8.30 -9.70 6.57
CA GLU A 155 7.32 -8.70 7.01
C GLU A 155 6.81 -9.01 8.45
N PRO A 156 7.70 -9.14 9.45
CA PRO A 156 7.41 -9.77 10.74
C PRO A 156 6.31 -9.11 11.56
N GLY A 157 6.09 -7.80 11.42
CA GLY A 157 5.05 -7.05 12.13
C GLY A 157 3.76 -6.85 11.34
N ALA A 158 3.69 -7.29 10.09
CA ALA A 158 2.51 -7.15 9.25
C ALA A 158 1.52 -8.30 9.47
N THR A 159 0.25 -8.11 9.05
CA THR A 159 -0.73 -9.20 9.07
C THR A 159 -0.30 -10.29 8.07
N PRO A 160 -0.38 -11.59 8.36
CA PRO A 160 -0.04 -12.64 7.39
C PRO A 160 -0.86 -12.53 6.08
N PRO A 161 -0.29 -12.88 4.91
CA PRO A 161 -0.98 -12.90 3.62
C PRO A 161 -2.37 -13.54 3.64
N SER A 162 -2.53 -14.70 4.28
CA SER A 162 -3.83 -15.39 4.39
C SER A 162 -4.92 -14.48 5.01
N LEU A 163 -4.58 -13.75 6.07
CA LEU A 163 -5.48 -12.83 6.75
C LEU A 163 -5.68 -11.52 5.98
N ARG A 164 -4.75 -11.12 5.10
CA ARG A 164 -4.95 -10.01 4.16
C ARG A 164 -6.00 -10.38 3.11
N PHE A 165 -5.93 -11.59 2.55
CA PHE A 165 -6.93 -12.11 1.62
C PHE A 165 -8.32 -12.23 2.27
N ASN A 166 -8.41 -12.74 3.51
CA ASN A 166 -9.68 -12.76 4.26
C ASN A 166 -10.26 -11.35 4.48
N ALA A 167 -9.42 -10.34 4.69
CA ALA A 167 -9.87 -8.96 4.81
C ALA A 167 -10.33 -8.40 3.45
N MET A 168 -9.61 -8.71 2.37
CA MET A 168 -9.99 -8.36 1.01
C MET A 168 -11.37 -8.92 0.65
N GLU A 169 -11.62 -10.20 0.90
CA GLU A 169 -12.91 -10.85 0.63
C GLU A 169 -14.08 -10.12 1.31
N LYS A 170 -13.90 -9.72 2.58
CA LYS A 170 -14.91 -8.96 3.35
C LYS A 170 -15.20 -7.59 2.76
N LEU A 171 -14.17 -6.91 2.22
CA LEU A 171 -14.32 -5.59 1.59
C LEU A 171 -14.92 -5.70 0.19
N ALA A 172 -14.42 -6.64 -0.62
CA ALA A 172 -14.91 -6.91 -1.97
C ALA A 172 -16.40 -7.32 -1.95
N SER A 173 -16.80 -8.18 -1.02
CA SER A 173 -18.19 -8.58 -0.83
C SER A 173 -19.12 -7.43 -0.41
N ALA A 174 -18.56 -6.32 0.08
CA ALA A 174 -19.30 -5.08 0.39
C ALA A 174 -19.24 -4.05 -0.75
N GLY A 175 -18.82 -4.46 -1.95
CA GLY A 175 -18.77 -3.63 -3.15
C GLY A 175 -17.61 -2.64 -3.19
N ILE A 176 -16.65 -2.73 -2.26
CA ILE A 176 -15.46 -1.87 -2.25
C ILE A 176 -14.48 -2.36 -3.32
N TYR A 177 -13.91 -1.45 -4.10
CA TYR A 177 -12.95 -1.79 -5.14
C TYR A 177 -11.63 -2.25 -4.49
N THR A 178 -11.27 -3.52 -4.64
CA THR A 178 -10.06 -4.08 -4.01
C THR A 178 -9.07 -4.63 -5.03
N GLY A 179 -7.81 -4.74 -4.62
CA GLY A 179 -6.79 -5.39 -5.43
C GLY A 179 -5.52 -5.72 -4.66
N VAL A 180 -4.59 -6.38 -5.33
CA VAL A 180 -3.28 -6.73 -4.78
C VAL A 180 -2.21 -5.78 -5.32
N THR A 181 -1.34 -5.32 -4.44
CA THR A 181 -0.04 -4.77 -4.80
C THR A 181 1.00 -5.87 -4.60
N MET A 182 1.37 -6.54 -5.69
CA MET A 182 2.36 -7.62 -5.69
C MET A 182 3.75 -7.02 -5.87
N MET A 183 4.14 -6.20 -4.89
CA MET A 183 5.37 -5.41 -4.92
C MET A 183 5.93 -5.24 -3.50
N PRO A 184 7.23 -5.53 -3.27
CA PRO A 184 8.18 -6.15 -4.21
C PRO A 184 8.04 -7.68 -4.29
N ILE A 185 8.41 -8.26 -5.43
CA ILE A 185 8.89 -9.64 -5.52
C ILE A 185 10.42 -9.61 -5.43
N LEU A 186 10.95 -10.15 -4.35
CA LEU A 186 12.35 -10.15 -3.94
C LEU A 186 13.14 -11.23 -4.72
N PRO A 187 14.13 -10.83 -5.54
CA PRO A 187 15.02 -11.76 -6.21
C PRO A 187 15.61 -12.82 -5.27
N PHE A 188 15.67 -14.07 -5.73
CA PHE A 188 16.22 -15.23 -5.01
C PHE A 188 15.50 -15.63 -3.71
N ILE A 189 14.38 -15.00 -3.35
CA ILE A 189 13.64 -15.25 -2.11
C ILE A 189 12.22 -15.72 -2.40
N ASN A 190 11.43 -14.90 -3.10
CA ASN A 190 10.04 -15.21 -3.44
C ASN A 190 9.73 -15.02 -4.94
N ASP A 191 10.77 -14.90 -5.77
CA ASP A 191 10.71 -14.71 -7.22
C ASP A 191 10.56 -16.03 -7.99
N ARG A 192 9.56 -16.81 -7.56
CA ARG A 192 9.22 -18.12 -8.14
C ARG A 192 7.85 -18.06 -8.84
N PRO A 193 7.69 -18.67 -10.03
CA PRO A 193 6.40 -18.80 -10.72
C PRO A 193 5.27 -19.31 -9.83
N GLU A 194 5.56 -20.27 -8.95
CA GLU A 194 4.57 -20.85 -8.03
C GLU A 194 3.99 -19.79 -7.08
N ASN A 195 4.83 -18.89 -6.56
CA ASN A 195 4.39 -17.81 -5.68
C ASN A 195 3.49 -16.81 -6.42
N ILE A 196 3.84 -16.46 -7.67
CA ILE A 196 3.02 -15.56 -8.50
C ILE A 196 1.67 -16.21 -8.81
N THR A 197 1.68 -17.47 -9.26
CA THR A 197 0.47 -18.23 -9.59
C THR A 197 -0.48 -18.31 -8.40
N GLU A 198 0.06 -18.59 -7.21
CA GLU A 198 -0.75 -18.73 -6.00
C GLU A 198 -1.30 -17.39 -5.52
N ILE A 199 -0.52 -16.30 -5.56
CA ILE A 199 -1.02 -14.95 -5.27
C ILE A 199 -2.17 -14.59 -6.22
N MET A 200 -2.04 -14.87 -7.53
CA MET A 200 -3.08 -14.58 -8.52
C MET A 200 -4.36 -15.39 -8.22
N ARG A 201 -4.23 -16.67 -7.91
CA ARG A 201 -5.35 -17.54 -7.54
C ARG A 201 -6.07 -17.03 -6.29
N MET A 202 -5.33 -16.71 -5.23
CA MET A 202 -5.89 -16.20 -3.97
C MET A 202 -6.51 -14.81 -4.13
N ALA A 203 -5.92 -13.94 -4.95
CA ALA A 203 -6.46 -12.63 -5.26
C ALA A 203 -7.83 -12.76 -5.94
N ALA A 204 -7.92 -13.60 -6.97
CA ALA A 204 -9.17 -13.87 -7.67
C ALA A 204 -10.24 -14.45 -6.74
N SER A 205 -9.90 -15.46 -5.94
CA SER A 205 -10.85 -16.08 -5.00
C SER A 205 -11.30 -15.14 -3.88
N SER A 206 -10.54 -14.08 -3.60
CA SER A 206 -10.87 -13.07 -2.58
C SER A 206 -11.57 -11.84 -3.15
N GLY A 207 -11.94 -11.85 -4.44
CA GLY A 207 -12.66 -10.75 -5.09
C GLY A 207 -11.79 -9.55 -5.48
N ALA A 208 -10.48 -9.74 -5.66
CA ALA A 208 -9.63 -8.70 -6.23
C ALA A 208 -10.10 -8.32 -7.64
N SER A 209 -10.09 -7.03 -7.94
CA SER A 209 -10.37 -6.52 -9.29
C SER A 209 -9.09 -6.28 -10.11
N TYR A 210 -7.95 -6.14 -9.44
CA TYR A 210 -6.66 -5.87 -10.07
C TYR A 210 -5.49 -6.43 -9.26
N VAL A 211 -4.37 -6.64 -9.95
CA VAL A 211 -3.08 -6.97 -9.35
C VAL A 211 -2.00 -6.11 -10.02
N LEU A 212 -1.26 -5.33 -9.23
CA LEU A 212 -0.16 -4.49 -9.68
C LEU A 212 1.18 -5.17 -9.34
N PRO A 213 1.95 -5.67 -10.33
CA PRO A 213 3.20 -6.36 -10.06
C PRO A 213 4.42 -5.44 -10.05
N MET A 214 5.42 -5.78 -9.24
CA MET A 214 6.81 -5.35 -9.44
C MET A 214 7.74 -6.54 -9.19
N PHE A 215 8.31 -7.11 -10.26
CA PHE A 215 9.21 -8.27 -10.18
C PHE A 215 10.64 -7.88 -9.81
N GLY A 216 10.77 -7.14 -8.72
CA GLY A 216 12.04 -6.64 -8.21
C GLY A 216 11.85 -5.88 -6.91
N VAL A 217 12.96 -5.36 -6.41
CA VAL A 217 13.01 -4.51 -5.23
C VAL A 217 13.86 -3.27 -5.50
N THR A 218 13.47 -2.15 -4.92
CA THR A 218 14.25 -0.92 -4.93
C THR A 218 15.11 -0.86 -3.67
N LEU A 219 16.42 -0.65 -3.83
CA LEU A 219 17.39 -0.59 -2.73
C LEU A 219 18.24 0.67 -2.88
N ARG A 220 18.01 1.66 -2.02
CA ARG A 220 18.87 2.84 -1.85
C ARG A 220 19.77 2.69 -0.62
N GLU A 221 20.65 3.67 -0.43
CA GLU A 221 21.40 3.86 0.82
C GLU A 221 20.46 3.85 2.05
N GLY A 222 20.89 3.21 3.14
CA GLY A 222 20.09 3.00 4.35
C GLY A 222 19.16 1.79 4.25
N SER A 223 18.31 1.73 3.22
CA SER A 223 17.44 0.55 2.99
C SER A 223 18.23 -0.71 2.61
N ARG A 224 19.29 -0.58 1.81
CA ARG A 224 20.12 -1.70 1.36
C ARG A 224 20.87 -2.34 2.51
N ASP A 225 21.48 -1.53 3.36
CA ASP A 225 22.30 -2.02 4.48
C ASP A 225 21.44 -2.81 5.47
N PHE A 226 20.25 -2.28 5.79
CA PHE A 226 19.28 -3.01 6.61
C PHE A 226 18.84 -4.31 5.94
N PHE A 227 18.46 -4.26 4.66
CA PHE A 227 18.04 -5.44 3.91
C PHE A 227 19.10 -6.54 3.95
N TYR A 228 20.36 -6.23 3.63
CA TYR A 228 21.48 -7.18 3.66
C TYR A 228 21.78 -7.71 5.06
N SER A 229 21.68 -6.87 6.10
CA SER A 229 21.86 -7.34 7.49
C SER A 229 20.84 -8.41 7.89
N VAL A 230 19.62 -8.35 7.35
CA VAL A 230 18.58 -9.35 7.61
C VAL A 230 18.79 -10.60 6.74
N LEU A 231 19.25 -10.44 5.50
CA LEU A 231 19.59 -11.58 4.65
C LEU A 231 20.68 -12.45 5.25
N ASP A 232 21.74 -11.85 5.82
CA ASP A 232 22.83 -12.59 6.49
C ASP A 232 22.31 -13.51 7.62
N LYS A 233 21.21 -13.11 8.28
CA LYS A 233 20.63 -13.86 9.38
C LYS A 233 19.63 -14.93 8.95
N HIS A 234 18.81 -14.65 7.95
CA HIS A 234 17.63 -15.48 7.61
C HIS A 234 17.72 -16.19 6.27
N PHE A 235 18.61 -15.76 5.37
CA PHE A 235 18.78 -16.31 4.03
C PHE A 235 20.27 -16.48 3.69
N PRO A 236 20.97 -17.46 4.31
CA PRO A 236 22.41 -17.63 4.13
C PRO A 236 22.82 -17.71 2.67
N GLY A 237 23.85 -16.94 2.28
CA GLY A 237 24.37 -16.88 0.92
C GLY A 237 23.58 -15.97 -0.05
N ILE A 238 22.34 -15.57 0.27
CA ILE A 238 21.53 -14.74 -0.64
C ILE A 238 22.08 -13.32 -0.76
N LYS A 239 22.64 -12.72 0.31
CA LYS A 239 23.31 -11.41 0.22
C LYS A 239 24.42 -11.41 -0.83
N GLY A 240 25.31 -12.41 -0.81
CA GLY A 240 26.39 -12.51 -1.79
C GLY A 240 25.87 -12.62 -3.23
N ARG A 241 24.76 -13.32 -3.44
CA ARG A 241 24.09 -13.36 -4.76
C ARG A 241 23.53 -12.00 -5.17
N TYR A 242 22.92 -11.26 -4.25
CA TYR A 242 22.47 -9.89 -4.50
C TYR A 242 23.62 -8.97 -4.88
N GLU A 243 24.72 -9.01 -4.13
CA GLU A 243 25.92 -8.20 -4.38
C GLU A 243 26.53 -8.50 -5.75
N GLN A 244 26.66 -9.78 -6.11
CA GLN A 244 27.18 -10.21 -7.41
C GLN A 244 26.25 -9.80 -8.57
N THR A 245 24.94 -9.87 -8.37
CA THR A 245 23.96 -9.64 -9.46
C THR A 245 23.68 -8.15 -9.68
N PHE A 246 23.52 -7.40 -8.59
CA PHE A 246 22.99 -6.03 -8.62
C PHE A 246 24.03 -4.98 -8.23
N ALA A 247 25.13 -5.37 -7.57
CA ALA A 247 26.09 -4.46 -6.98
C ALA A 247 25.37 -3.34 -6.19
N ASN A 248 25.54 -2.09 -6.59
CA ASN A 248 24.92 -0.91 -5.97
C ASN A 248 23.74 -0.31 -6.75
N ARG A 249 23.14 -1.07 -7.67
CA ARG A 249 21.97 -0.59 -8.45
C ARG A 249 20.79 -0.26 -7.54
N TYR A 250 20.04 0.77 -7.94
CA TYR A 250 18.81 1.15 -7.25
C TYR A 250 17.70 0.12 -7.50
N GLU A 251 17.48 -0.26 -8.76
CA GLU A 251 16.46 -1.23 -9.15
C GLU A 251 17.08 -2.63 -9.29
N CYS A 252 16.63 -3.55 -8.46
CA CYS A 252 17.09 -4.94 -8.43
C CYS A 252 15.96 -5.85 -8.93
N PHE A 253 15.74 -5.86 -10.26
CA PHE A 253 14.74 -6.74 -10.89
C PHE A 253 15.23 -8.20 -10.91
N SER A 254 14.31 -9.14 -10.72
CA SER A 254 14.66 -10.57 -10.73
C SER A 254 15.30 -10.95 -12.07
N PRO A 255 16.38 -11.76 -12.07
CA PRO A 255 16.89 -12.37 -13.30
C PRO A 255 15.85 -13.23 -14.03
N ARG A 256 14.76 -13.62 -13.37
CA ARG A 256 13.62 -14.36 -13.93
C ARG A 256 12.48 -13.46 -14.40
N TYR A 257 12.71 -12.15 -14.59
CA TYR A 257 11.64 -11.18 -14.88
C TYR A 257 10.70 -11.62 -16.00
N ALA A 258 11.24 -12.11 -17.13
CA ALA A 258 10.43 -12.53 -18.28
C ALA A 258 9.48 -13.69 -17.92
N ASP A 259 10.01 -14.72 -17.27
CA ASP A 259 9.25 -15.88 -16.79
C ASP A 259 8.14 -15.46 -15.80
N LEU A 260 8.49 -14.64 -14.80
CA LEU A 260 7.51 -14.15 -13.81
C LEU A 260 6.42 -13.27 -14.44
N ARG A 261 6.78 -12.45 -15.44
CA ARG A 261 5.83 -11.65 -16.20
C ARG A 261 4.89 -12.53 -17.02
N ASP A 262 5.42 -13.55 -17.69
CA ASP A 262 4.61 -14.42 -18.53
C ASP A 262 3.61 -15.23 -17.67
N VAL A 263 4.05 -15.73 -16.52
CA VAL A 263 3.18 -16.36 -15.50
C VAL A 263 2.12 -15.41 -14.98
N PHE A 264 2.49 -14.15 -14.69
CA PHE A 264 1.54 -13.13 -14.27
C PHE A 264 0.49 -12.84 -15.35
N LEU A 265 0.90 -12.70 -16.61
CA LEU A 265 -0.01 -12.44 -17.73
C LEU A 265 -0.97 -13.62 -17.96
N GLN A 266 -0.48 -14.85 -17.86
CA GLN A 266 -1.30 -16.06 -17.90
C GLN A 266 -2.32 -16.06 -16.76
N GLY A 267 -1.89 -15.82 -15.53
CA GLY A 267 -2.78 -15.72 -14.36
C GLY A 267 -3.80 -14.60 -14.50
N ALA A 268 -3.40 -13.43 -15.01
CA ALA A 268 -4.29 -12.29 -15.23
C ALA A 268 -5.39 -12.64 -16.24
N SER A 269 -5.02 -13.28 -17.35
CA SER A 269 -5.97 -13.77 -18.35
C SER A 269 -6.87 -14.88 -17.81
N GLN A 270 -6.31 -15.83 -17.08
CA GLN A 270 -7.04 -17.00 -16.56
C GLN A 270 -8.11 -16.59 -15.54
N TYR A 271 -7.78 -15.63 -14.67
CA TYR A 271 -8.65 -15.22 -13.57
C TYR A 271 -9.42 -13.93 -13.82
N GLY A 272 -9.27 -13.30 -14.99
CA GLY A 272 -9.95 -12.04 -15.32
C GLY A 272 -9.48 -10.86 -14.45
N LEU A 273 -8.24 -10.88 -13.98
CA LEU A 273 -7.67 -9.83 -13.14
C LEU A 273 -7.01 -8.74 -14.01
N SER A 274 -7.31 -7.46 -13.72
CA SER A 274 -6.64 -6.36 -14.40
C SER A 274 -5.19 -6.18 -13.91
N GLY A 275 -4.26 -5.93 -14.83
CA GLY A 275 -2.89 -5.50 -14.51
C GLY A 275 -2.76 -4.02 -14.16
N SER A 276 -3.88 -3.28 -14.11
CA SER A 276 -3.95 -1.86 -13.79
C SER A 276 -5.18 -1.55 -12.94
N MET A 277 -5.13 -0.41 -12.24
CA MET A 277 -6.21 0.04 -11.37
C MET A 277 -7.07 1.07 -12.11
N ARG A 278 -8.40 0.94 -12.05
CA ARG A 278 -9.32 2.00 -12.48
C ARG A 278 -9.26 3.16 -11.49
N PHE A 279 -8.97 4.36 -11.97
CA PHE A 279 -8.91 5.56 -11.14
C PHE A 279 -10.27 6.23 -11.02
N TYR A 280 -10.41 7.07 -9.98
CA TYR A 280 -11.57 7.95 -9.86
C TYR A 280 -11.57 8.98 -10.98
N GLU A 281 -12.73 9.13 -11.62
CA GLU A 281 -13.00 10.18 -12.59
C GLU A 281 -14.05 11.12 -11.98
N PRO A 282 -13.75 12.42 -11.84
CA PRO A 282 -14.73 13.36 -11.32
C PRO A 282 -15.92 13.45 -12.27
N PRO A 283 -17.15 13.59 -11.74
CA PRO A 283 -18.32 13.82 -12.59
C PRO A 283 -18.11 15.09 -13.42
N PRO A 284 -18.67 15.15 -14.64
CA PRO A 284 -18.61 16.35 -15.45
C PRO A 284 -19.19 17.54 -14.67
N PRO A 285 -18.68 18.77 -14.90
CA PRO A 285 -19.23 19.95 -14.27
C PRO A 285 -20.73 20.00 -14.52
N ALA A 286 -21.54 20.21 -13.48
CA ALA A 286 -22.96 20.48 -13.66
C ALA A 286 -23.08 21.69 -14.58
N GLN A 287 -23.57 21.47 -15.79
CA GLN A 287 -23.85 22.54 -16.73
C GLN A 287 -24.95 23.38 -16.06
N LEU A 288 -24.61 24.59 -15.62
CA LEU A 288 -25.61 25.52 -15.12
C LEU A 288 -26.60 25.73 -16.26
N SER A 289 -27.80 25.17 -16.14
CA SER A 289 -28.87 25.47 -17.07
C SER A 289 -29.15 26.96 -16.92
N MET A 290 -28.75 27.75 -17.93
CA MET A 290 -29.21 29.13 -18.06
C MET A 290 -30.69 29.07 -18.45
N PHE A 291 -31.56 28.98 -17.45
CA PHE A 291 -32.98 29.27 -17.56
C PHE A 291 -33.37 30.14 -16.38
#